data_AF-A0A0M4DBF7-F1
#
_entry.id   AF-A0A0M4DBF7-F1
#
_cell.length_a   1.000
_cell.length_b   1.000
_cell.length_c   1.000
_cell.angle_alpha   90.00
_cell.angle_beta   90.00
_cell.angle_gamma   90.00
#
_symmetry.space_group_name_H-M   'P 1'
#
loop_
_entity.id
_entity.type
_entity.pdbx_description
1 polymer ?
#
loop_
_entity_poly.entity_id
_entity_poly.type
_entity_poly.pdbx_seq_one_letter_code
_entity_poly.pdbx_strand_id
1 'polypeptide(L)'
;MAARGRPSYGEVADVLTERIRTGLLRPGERMPTQEQLAAEFGVERRTVRQALELLRDAGLITEGGKGAPARVSVPPQRDAEEAPRTTAAALGPRLIEAFEAPNVQVDAICLTTETLNQALAEPLRRVQAREITPESVRVRVLVPAHDMKLAFPRPVEAAADDGKVHKHWRTRRDGHGRGLLLSLEALATRGIDVEVTLRTLPFTPPVKLYLLNGADALFAYYNVHERTERIAGTDTRIFDALGSDSTLFPFEAGGGRRDQAFVAQSQTWFDSLWGTLAADVVLDG
;
A
#
# COMPACT_ATOMS: atom_id res chain seq x y z
N MET A 1 15.40 -19.98 43.29
CA MET A 1 14.55 -19.80 42.10
C MET A 1 13.15 -19.45 42.55
N ALA A 2 12.73 -18.18 42.44
CA ALA A 2 11.45 -17.71 42.96
C ALA A 2 10.28 -18.58 42.50
N ALA A 3 9.40 -18.96 43.43
CA ALA A 3 8.17 -19.69 43.16
C ALA A 3 7.33 -18.87 42.17
N ARG A 4 7.18 -19.34 40.92
CA ARG A 4 6.23 -18.74 39.98
C ARG A 4 4.83 -18.98 40.56
N GLY A 5 4.14 -17.90 40.90
CA GLY A 5 2.73 -17.93 41.27
C GLY A 5 1.88 -18.47 40.12
N ARG A 6 0.60 -18.75 40.41
CA ARG A 6 -0.36 -19.13 39.36
C ARG A 6 -0.39 -18.05 38.26
N PRO A 7 -0.40 -18.43 36.98
CA PRO A 7 -0.35 -17.47 35.89
C PRO A 7 -1.59 -16.55 35.92
N SER A 8 -1.36 -15.29 35.62
CA SER A 8 -2.40 -14.28 35.45
C SER A 8 -3.25 -14.55 34.19
N TYR A 9 -4.42 -13.92 34.08
CA TYR A 9 -5.25 -14.06 32.88
C TYR A 9 -4.55 -13.50 31.62
N GLY A 10 -3.67 -12.50 31.77
CA GLY A 10 -2.85 -11.96 30.69
C GLY A 10 -1.83 -12.98 30.17
N GLU A 11 -1.11 -13.65 31.07
CA GLU A 11 -0.14 -14.70 30.68
C GLU A 11 -0.82 -15.90 30.02
N VAL A 12 -2.03 -16.27 30.49
CA VAL A 12 -2.85 -17.31 29.84
C VAL A 12 -3.28 -16.87 28.44
N ALA A 13 -3.69 -15.60 28.27
CA ALA A 13 -4.05 -15.04 26.97
C ALA A 13 -2.86 -15.04 26.00
N ASP A 14 -1.67 -14.63 26.44
CA ASP A 14 -0.46 -14.60 25.61
C ASP A 14 -0.08 -16.00 25.09
N VAL A 15 -0.13 -17.01 25.96
CA VAL A 15 0.15 -18.40 25.55
C VAL A 15 -0.88 -18.91 24.54
N LEU A 16 -2.16 -18.60 24.72
CA LEU A 16 -3.22 -19.00 23.78
C LEU A 16 -3.09 -18.27 22.44
N THR A 17 -2.75 -16.98 22.45
CA THR A 17 -2.44 -16.20 21.25
C THR A 17 -1.28 -16.83 20.48
N GLU A 18 -0.22 -17.25 21.16
CA GLU A 18 0.92 -17.89 20.51
C GLU A 18 0.55 -19.25 19.90
N ARG A 19 -0.31 -20.03 20.55
CA ARG A 19 -0.83 -21.29 19.98
C ARG A 19 -1.65 -21.07 18.71
N ILE A 20 -2.45 -20.00 18.68
CA ILE A 20 -3.20 -19.61 17.48
C ILE A 20 -2.22 -19.18 16.38
N ARG A 21 -1.25 -18.31 16.71
CA ARG A 21 -0.24 -17.78 15.76
C ARG A 21 0.64 -18.88 15.14
N THR A 22 1.01 -19.88 15.93
CA THR A 22 1.85 -21.01 15.49
C THR A 22 1.06 -22.12 14.81
N GLY A 23 -0.28 -22.03 14.76
CA GLY A 23 -1.16 -23.02 14.16
C GLY A 23 -1.36 -24.29 15.01
N LEU A 24 -0.92 -24.28 16.27
CA LEU A 24 -1.25 -25.32 17.26
C LEU A 24 -2.74 -25.34 17.59
N LEU A 25 -3.40 -24.17 17.53
CA LEU A 25 -4.85 -24.02 17.48
C LEU A 25 -5.20 -23.44 16.12
N ARG A 26 -5.83 -24.23 15.25
CA ARG A 26 -6.05 -23.86 13.85
C ARG A 26 -7.27 -22.93 13.68
N PRO A 27 -7.26 -22.04 12.69
CA PRO A 27 -8.46 -21.28 12.30
C PRO A 27 -9.71 -22.17 12.15
N GLY A 28 -10.81 -21.78 12.80
CA GLY A 28 -12.08 -22.52 12.80
C GLY A 28 -12.14 -23.71 13.78
N GLU A 29 -11.02 -24.10 14.38
CA GLU A 29 -10.95 -25.13 15.40
C GLU A 29 -11.69 -24.71 16.68
N ARG A 30 -12.24 -25.68 17.42
CA ARG A 30 -12.85 -25.42 18.72
C ARG A 30 -11.75 -25.21 19.76
N MET A 31 -11.86 -24.14 20.52
CA MET A 31 -11.02 -23.92 21.70
C MET A 31 -11.26 -25.05 22.72
N PRO A 32 -10.22 -25.45 23.48
CA PRO A 32 -10.43 -26.28 24.66
C PRO A 32 -11.42 -25.62 25.63
N THR A 33 -12.14 -26.42 26.40
CA THR A 33 -13.16 -25.90 27.34
C THR A 33 -12.50 -25.10 28.46
N GLN A 34 -13.26 -24.21 29.11
CA GLN A 34 -12.76 -23.45 30.26
C GLN A 34 -12.24 -24.37 31.38
N GLU A 35 -12.81 -25.56 31.51
CA GLU A 35 -12.39 -26.58 32.47
C GLU A 35 -11.05 -27.21 32.09
N GLN A 36 -10.87 -27.57 30.81
CA GLN A 36 -9.60 -28.11 30.31
C GLN A 36 -8.47 -27.09 30.45
N LEU A 37 -8.71 -25.83 30.08
CA LEU A 37 -7.74 -24.75 30.23
C LEU A 37 -7.44 -24.45 31.70
N ALA A 38 -8.44 -24.46 32.58
CA ALA A 38 -8.21 -24.23 34.02
C ALA A 38 -7.31 -25.33 34.62
N ALA A 39 -7.55 -26.59 34.24
CA ALA A 39 -6.71 -27.72 34.66
C ALA A 39 -5.29 -27.63 34.07
N GLU A 40 -5.17 -27.27 32.80
CA GLU A 40 -3.90 -27.14 32.10
C GLU A 40 -3.01 -26.04 32.71
N PHE A 41 -3.57 -24.85 32.92
CA PHE A 41 -2.83 -23.70 33.42
C PHE A 41 -2.75 -23.64 34.96
N GLY A 42 -3.45 -24.53 35.67
CA GLY A 42 -3.49 -24.55 37.14
C GLY A 42 -4.14 -23.31 37.75
N VAL A 43 -5.14 -22.73 37.06
CA VAL A 43 -5.82 -21.47 37.43
C VAL A 43 -7.32 -21.69 37.65
N GLU A 44 -7.99 -20.69 38.23
CA GLU A 44 -9.45 -20.72 38.36
C GLU A 44 -10.14 -20.47 37.02
N ARG A 45 -11.35 -21.03 36.84
CA ARG A 45 -12.17 -20.83 35.63
C ARG A 45 -12.44 -19.35 35.32
N ARG A 46 -12.49 -18.48 36.34
CA ARG A 46 -12.64 -17.03 36.17
C ARG A 46 -11.45 -16.42 35.43
N THR A 47 -10.23 -16.83 35.76
CA THR A 47 -8.99 -16.38 35.09
C THR A 47 -8.98 -16.79 33.62
N VAL A 48 -9.38 -18.03 33.32
CA VAL A 48 -9.53 -18.50 31.94
C VAL A 48 -10.59 -17.70 31.19
N ARG A 49 -11.73 -17.42 31.84
CA ARG A 49 -12.80 -16.63 31.21
C ARG A 49 -12.31 -15.24 30.80
N GLN A 50 -11.56 -14.56 31.68
CA GLN A 50 -10.97 -13.25 31.38
C GLN A 50 -9.92 -13.33 30.25
N ALA A 51 -9.12 -14.38 30.22
CA ALA A 51 -8.18 -14.60 29.11
C ALA A 51 -8.91 -14.78 27.77
N LEU A 52 -10.00 -15.57 27.76
CA LEU A 52 -10.84 -15.76 26.57
C LEU A 52 -11.64 -14.50 26.20
N GLU A 53 -11.94 -13.61 27.14
CA GLU A 53 -12.48 -12.26 26.85
C GLU A 53 -11.46 -11.42 26.10
N LEU A 54 -10.20 -11.37 26.55
CA LEU A 54 -9.14 -10.66 25.82
C LEU A 54 -8.94 -11.19 24.40
N LEU A 55 -8.99 -12.50 24.21
CA LEU A 55 -8.88 -13.10 22.87
C LEU A 55 -10.09 -12.77 21.98
N ARG A 56 -11.28 -12.64 22.56
CA ARG A 56 -12.49 -12.18 21.83
C ARG A 56 -12.39 -10.72 21.43
N ASP A 57 -11.98 -9.86 22.36
CA ASP A 57 -11.79 -8.44 22.12
C ASP A 57 -10.70 -8.17 21.08
N ALA A 58 -9.68 -9.04 21.02
CA ALA A 58 -8.64 -9.04 19.99
C ALA A 58 -9.06 -9.69 18.66
N GLY A 59 -10.30 -10.20 18.55
CA GLY A 59 -10.81 -10.85 17.34
C GLY A 59 -10.22 -12.22 17.03
N LEU A 60 -9.46 -12.82 17.96
CA LEU A 60 -8.74 -14.10 17.76
C LEU A 60 -9.64 -15.33 17.96
N ILE A 61 -10.75 -15.18 18.68
CA ILE A 61 -11.75 -16.24 18.86
C ILE A 61 -13.17 -15.68 18.72
N THR A 62 -14.10 -16.53 18.29
CA THR A 62 -15.54 -16.24 18.18
C THR A 62 -16.34 -17.07 19.18
N GLU A 63 -17.53 -16.57 19.55
CA GLU A 63 -18.42 -17.33 20.44
C GLU A 63 -18.86 -18.65 19.80
N GLY A 64 -18.90 -19.71 20.61
CA GLY A 64 -19.59 -20.93 20.23
C GLY A 64 -21.11 -20.72 20.27
N GLY A 65 -21.87 -21.52 19.51
CA GLY A 65 -23.33 -21.60 19.69
C GLY A 65 -23.71 -21.97 21.13
N LYS A 66 -24.98 -21.82 21.53
CA LYS A 66 -25.42 -22.02 22.93
C LYS A 66 -24.82 -23.28 23.58
N GLY A 67 -23.91 -23.08 24.54
CA GLY A 67 -23.24 -24.15 25.29
C GLY A 67 -22.00 -24.77 24.65
N ALA A 68 -21.59 -24.31 23.46
CA ALA A 68 -20.41 -24.79 22.76
C ALA A 68 -19.15 -23.98 23.13
N PRO A 69 -17.95 -24.60 23.08
CA PRO A 69 -16.70 -23.88 23.23
C PRO A 69 -16.54 -22.80 22.15
N ALA A 70 -15.84 -21.73 22.49
CA ALA A 70 -15.39 -20.72 21.52
C ALA A 70 -14.62 -21.38 20.36
N ARG A 71 -14.56 -20.74 19.21
CA ARG A 71 -13.75 -21.20 18.08
C ARG A 71 -12.64 -20.21 17.79
N VAL A 72 -11.47 -20.71 17.40
CA VAL A 72 -10.43 -19.86 16.81
C VAL A 72 -11.06 -19.14 15.62
N SER A 73 -10.99 -17.82 15.62
CA SER A 73 -11.48 -17.03 14.50
C SER A 73 -10.82 -17.55 13.24
N VAL A 74 -11.63 -17.83 12.23
CA VAL A 74 -11.11 -17.87 10.87
C VAL A 74 -10.84 -16.41 10.56
N PRO A 75 -9.58 -15.98 10.35
CA PRO A 75 -9.37 -14.68 9.76
C PRO A 75 -10.29 -14.62 8.54
N PRO A 76 -11.02 -13.52 8.27
CA PRO A 76 -11.61 -13.37 6.94
C PRO A 76 -10.51 -13.73 5.91
N GLN A 77 -10.87 -14.26 4.75
CA GLN A 77 -9.92 -14.67 3.69
C GLN A 77 -9.02 -13.54 3.15
N ARG A 78 -8.73 -12.51 3.94
CA ARG A 78 -7.70 -11.49 3.75
C ARG A 78 -6.33 -12.09 3.47
N ASP A 79 -5.95 -13.22 4.08
CA ASP A 79 -4.62 -13.83 3.82
C ASP A 79 -4.39 -14.23 2.34
N ALA A 80 -5.46 -14.45 1.54
CA ALA A 80 -5.35 -14.72 0.10
C ALA A 80 -5.47 -13.44 -0.77
N GLU A 81 -6.09 -12.38 -0.24
CA GLU A 81 -6.18 -11.07 -0.90
C GLU A 81 -4.96 -10.17 -0.60
N GLU A 82 -4.26 -10.40 0.51
CA GLU A 82 -3.12 -9.61 1.01
C GLU A 82 -1.74 -10.12 0.55
N ALA A 83 -1.68 -11.24 -0.20
CA ALA A 83 -0.42 -11.66 -0.80
C ALA A 83 0.12 -10.53 -1.71
N PRO A 84 1.33 -9.99 -1.48
CA PRO A 84 1.82 -8.83 -2.20
C PRO A 84 1.82 -9.08 -3.71
N ARG A 85 1.01 -8.32 -4.45
CA ARG A 85 0.91 -8.42 -5.92
C ARG A 85 1.81 -7.40 -6.59
N THR A 86 2.02 -7.55 -7.89
CA THR A 86 2.68 -6.50 -8.68
C THR A 86 1.87 -5.21 -8.61
N THR A 87 2.51 -4.06 -8.72
CA THR A 87 1.83 -2.77 -8.67
C THR A 87 0.75 -2.66 -9.76
N ALA A 88 1.02 -3.21 -10.95
CA ALA A 88 0.05 -3.27 -12.04
C ALA A 88 -1.25 -4.01 -11.66
N ALA A 89 -1.16 -5.07 -10.85
CA ALA A 89 -2.32 -5.85 -10.42
C ALA A 89 -3.00 -5.30 -9.16
N ALA A 90 -2.26 -4.63 -8.27
CA ALA A 90 -2.75 -4.19 -6.97
C ALA A 90 -3.37 -2.78 -6.96
N LEU A 91 -2.83 -1.85 -7.76
CA LEU A 91 -3.19 -0.43 -7.65
C LEU A 91 -4.59 -0.12 -8.19
N GLY A 92 -4.98 -0.75 -9.30
CA GLY A 92 -6.27 -0.51 -9.97
C GLY A 92 -7.48 -0.69 -9.05
N PRO A 93 -7.66 -1.86 -8.41
CA PRO A 93 -8.78 -2.09 -7.48
C PRO A 93 -8.85 -1.06 -6.35
N ARG A 94 -7.70 -0.65 -5.80
CA ARG A 94 -7.64 0.35 -4.71
C ARG A 94 -8.05 1.75 -5.17
N LEU A 95 -7.65 2.13 -6.39
CA LEU A 95 -8.11 3.39 -6.97
C LEU A 95 -9.60 3.37 -7.31
N ILE A 96 -10.14 2.22 -7.72
CA ILE A 96 -11.58 2.08 -7.95
C ILE A 96 -12.35 2.35 -6.66
N GLU A 97 -11.94 1.73 -5.55
CA GLU A 97 -12.54 1.97 -4.23
C GLU A 97 -12.36 3.43 -3.77
N ALA A 98 -11.17 4.00 -3.95
CA ALA A 98 -10.92 5.40 -3.59
C ALA A 98 -11.82 6.39 -4.35
N PHE A 99 -12.14 6.12 -5.62
CA PHE A 99 -12.99 6.97 -6.45
C PHE A 99 -14.49 6.83 -6.16
N GLU A 100 -14.90 5.89 -5.31
CA GLU A 100 -16.29 5.79 -4.82
C GLU A 100 -16.58 6.80 -3.70
N ALA A 101 -15.55 7.42 -3.12
CA ALA A 101 -15.71 8.48 -2.14
C ALA A 101 -16.17 9.81 -2.77
N PRO A 102 -16.94 10.65 -2.06
CA PRO A 102 -17.32 11.98 -2.55
C PRO A 102 -16.12 12.91 -2.74
N ASN A 103 -15.09 12.78 -1.89
CA ASN A 103 -13.88 13.59 -1.96
C ASN A 103 -12.69 12.66 -2.17
N VAL A 104 -12.17 12.62 -3.40
CA VAL A 104 -11.06 11.76 -3.79
C VAL A 104 -9.75 12.51 -3.59
N GLN A 105 -8.81 11.90 -2.88
CA GLN A 105 -7.46 12.38 -2.69
C GLN A 105 -6.47 11.28 -3.07
N VAL A 106 -5.57 11.60 -4.01
CA VAL A 106 -4.49 10.70 -4.42
C VAL A 106 -3.17 11.43 -4.35
N ASP A 107 -2.30 11.01 -3.45
CA ASP A 107 -0.92 11.49 -3.40
C ASP A 107 0.02 10.37 -3.87
N ALA A 108 0.97 10.68 -4.75
CA ALA A 108 1.86 9.67 -5.33
C ALA A 108 3.33 10.12 -5.40
N ILE A 109 4.25 9.22 -5.05
CA ILE A 109 5.68 9.34 -5.34
C ILE A 109 6.05 8.21 -6.30
N CYS A 110 6.56 8.57 -7.48
CA CYS A 110 6.93 7.61 -8.51
C CYS A 110 8.03 8.16 -9.43
N LEU A 111 8.76 7.27 -10.12
CA LEU A 111 9.70 7.67 -11.18
C LEU A 111 8.99 8.29 -12.39
N THR A 112 7.91 7.65 -12.82
CA THR A 112 7.01 8.12 -13.88
C THR A 112 5.57 7.86 -13.45
N THR A 113 4.62 8.56 -14.04
CA THR A 113 3.19 8.35 -13.79
C THR A 113 2.59 7.18 -14.57
N GLU A 114 3.39 6.44 -15.35
CA GLU A 114 2.92 5.38 -16.25
C GLU A 114 1.93 4.40 -15.60
N THR A 115 2.33 3.78 -14.48
CA THR A 115 1.47 2.82 -13.78
C THR A 115 0.23 3.46 -13.17
N LEU A 116 0.34 4.72 -12.72
CA LEU A 116 -0.80 5.46 -12.18
C LEU A 116 -1.82 5.75 -13.29
N ASN A 117 -1.36 6.19 -14.46
CA ASN A 117 -2.22 6.44 -15.63
C ASN A 117 -2.99 5.17 -16.02
N GLN A 118 -2.30 4.02 -16.06
CA GLN A 118 -2.93 2.73 -16.37
C GLN A 118 -3.97 2.34 -15.32
N ALA A 119 -3.64 2.48 -14.04
CA ALA A 119 -4.54 2.09 -12.95
C ALA A 119 -5.76 3.01 -12.81
N LEU A 120 -5.65 4.28 -13.24
CA LEU A 120 -6.77 5.22 -13.29
C LEU A 120 -7.73 4.99 -14.46
N ALA A 121 -7.38 4.18 -15.47
CA ALA A 121 -8.21 4.00 -16.65
C ALA A 121 -9.65 3.56 -16.31
N GLU A 122 -9.80 2.58 -15.42
CA GLU A 122 -11.13 2.08 -15.03
C GLU A 122 -11.90 3.06 -14.12
N PRO A 123 -11.34 3.62 -13.04
CA PRO A 123 -12.00 4.69 -12.27
C PRO A 123 -12.52 5.82 -13.17
N LEU A 124 -11.69 6.32 -14.09
CA LEU A 124 -12.08 7.40 -14.98
C LEU A 124 -13.17 6.97 -15.96
N ARG A 125 -13.15 5.74 -16.47
CA ARG A 125 -14.24 5.19 -17.30
C ARG A 125 -15.56 5.14 -16.52
N ARG A 126 -15.55 4.69 -15.26
CA ARG A 126 -16.74 4.64 -14.39
C ARG A 126 -17.31 6.04 -14.12
N VAL A 127 -16.45 7.03 -13.88
CA VAL A 127 -16.87 8.44 -13.75
C VAL A 127 -17.51 8.94 -15.05
N GLN A 128 -16.90 8.64 -16.21
CA GLN A 128 -17.46 9.00 -17.51
C GLN A 128 -18.83 8.32 -17.73
N ALA A 129 -18.97 7.05 -17.35
CA ALA A 129 -20.25 6.35 -17.42
C ALA A 129 -21.30 6.82 -16.39
N ARG A 130 -20.94 7.72 -15.46
CA ARG A 130 -21.74 8.14 -14.30
C ARG A 130 -22.12 6.97 -13.37
N GLU A 131 -21.31 5.91 -13.38
CA GLU A 131 -21.42 4.80 -12.44
C GLU A 131 -20.91 5.20 -11.05
N ILE A 132 -19.95 6.11 -11.01
CA ILE A 132 -19.45 6.76 -9.80
C ILE A 132 -19.40 8.28 -10.05
N THR A 133 -19.70 9.08 -9.03
CA THR A 133 -19.86 10.53 -9.16
C THR A 133 -19.22 11.25 -7.97
N PRO A 134 -17.88 11.31 -7.90
CA PRO A 134 -17.21 12.09 -6.87
C PRO A 134 -17.55 13.58 -7.04
N GLU A 135 -17.62 14.29 -5.92
CA GLU A 135 -17.82 15.74 -5.87
C GLU A 135 -16.49 16.47 -6.15
N SER A 136 -15.38 15.94 -5.64
CA SER A 136 -14.04 16.49 -5.85
C SER A 136 -12.97 15.42 -6.09
N VAL A 137 -11.96 15.77 -6.88
CA VAL A 137 -10.78 14.96 -7.18
C VAL A 137 -9.53 15.82 -7.03
N ARG A 138 -8.74 15.53 -5.99
CA ARG A 138 -7.45 16.16 -5.69
C ARG A 138 -6.33 15.15 -5.93
N VAL A 139 -5.38 15.48 -6.80
CA VAL A 139 -4.25 14.57 -7.11
C VAL A 139 -2.92 15.33 -7.03
N ARG A 140 -2.01 14.89 -6.16
CA ARG A 140 -0.66 15.43 -6.04
C ARG A 140 0.37 14.37 -6.38
N VAL A 141 1.29 14.69 -7.27
CA VAL A 141 2.30 13.71 -7.71
C VAL A 141 3.70 14.30 -7.64
N LEU A 142 4.61 13.55 -7.04
CA LEU A 142 6.03 13.81 -6.98
C LEU A 142 6.77 12.86 -7.93
N VAL A 143 7.45 13.45 -8.92
CA VAL A 143 8.33 12.74 -9.87
C VAL A 143 9.76 13.28 -9.78
N PRO A 144 10.81 12.60 -10.29
CA PRO A 144 12.15 13.18 -10.28
C PRO A 144 12.22 14.41 -11.20
N ALA A 145 12.94 15.45 -10.78
CA ALA A 145 13.30 16.63 -11.58
C ALA A 145 13.88 16.29 -12.96
N HIS A 146 13.62 17.19 -13.92
CA HIS A 146 13.88 16.95 -15.34
C HIS A 146 15.38 16.87 -15.64
N ASP A 147 16.17 17.72 -15.01
CA ASP A 147 17.59 17.91 -15.27
C ASP A 147 18.51 17.12 -14.32
N MET A 148 17.95 16.29 -13.43
CA MET A 148 18.78 15.56 -12.47
C MET A 148 19.58 14.42 -13.11
N LYS A 149 20.69 14.08 -12.47
CA LYS A 149 21.39 12.81 -12.70
C LYS A 149 20.69 11.69 -11.94
N LEU A 150 20.03 10.78 -12.67
CA LEU A 150 19.32 9.66 -12.06
C LEU A 150 20.29 8.59 -11.55
N ALA A 151 19.93 7.96 -10.44
CA ALA A 151 20.56 6.69 -10.02
C ALA A 151 20.16 5.54 -10.95
N PHE A 152 18.91 5.56 -11.43
CA PHE A 152 18.33 4.67 -12.44
C PHE A 152 17.12 5.35 -13.11
N PRO A 153 16.82 5.06 -14.39
CA PRO A 153 17.61 4.21 -15.28
C PRO A 153 18.96 4.82 -15.67
N ARG A 154 19.97 3.97 -15.84
CA ARG A 154 21.28 4.36 -16.37
C ARG A 154 21.88 3.26 -17.25
N PRO A 155 22.74 3.57 -18.23
CA PRO A 155 23.45 2.54 -18.97
C PRO A 155 24.34 1.71 -18.04
N VAL A 156 24.45 0.41 -18.34
CA VAL A 156 25.42 -0.48 -17.68
C VAL A 156 26.83 -0.04 -18.04
N GLU A 157 27.08 0.18 -19.33
CA GLU A 157 28.34 0.70 -19.87
C GLU A 157 28.30 2.24 -20.02
N ALA A 158 28.86 2.96 -19.04
CA ALA A 158 28.79 4.42 -18.98
C ALA A 158 29.39 5.17 -20.19
N ALA A 159 30.34 4.56 -20.90
CA ALA A 159 31.04 5.18 -22.03
C ALA A 159 30.26 5.15 -23.36
N ALA A 160 29.13 4.45 -23.45
CA ALA A 160 28.53 4.06 -24.74
C ALA A 160 27.23 4.80 -25.14
N ASP A 161 26.61 5.56 -24.24
CA ASP A 161 25.21 5.94 -24.42
C ASP A 161 24.96 7.42 -24.76
N ASP A 162 25.95 8.31 -24.62
CA ASP A 162 25.83 9.75 -24.96
C ASP A 162 24.56 10.42 -24.35
N GLY A 163 24.14 9.96 -23.17
CA GLY A 163 22.95 10.45 -22.47
C GLY A 163 21.59 10.01 -23.05
N LYS A 164 21.55 9.11 -24.04
CA LYS A 164 20.31 8.66 -24.70
C LYS A 164 19.32 8.01 -23.74
N VAL A 165 19.77 7.23 -22.75
CA VAL A 165 18.91 6.60 -21.73
C VAL A 165 18.19 7.66 -20.90
N HIS A 166 18.89 8.68 -20.42
CA HIS A 166 18.27 9.75 -19.63
C HIS A 166 17.34 10.60 -20.51
N LYS A 167 17.73 10.89 -21.76
CA LYS A 167 16.86 11.59 -22.71
C LYS A 167 15.57 10.82 -22.97
N HIS A 168 15.68 9.52 -23.23
CA HIS A 168 14.55 8.62 -23.45
C HIS A 168 13.63 8.54 -22.25
N TRP A 169 14.19 8.39 -21.05
CA TRP A 169 13.43 8.41 -19.81
C TRP A 169 12.70 9.75 -19.60
N ARG A 170 13.36 10.89 -19.84
CA ARG A 170 12.74 12.22 -19.71
C ARG A 170 11.54 12.38 -20.64
N THR A 171 11.69 12.01 -21.91
CA THR A 171 10.59 12.04 -22.87
C THR A 171 9.39 11.21 -22.39
N ARG A 172 9.62 10.02 -21.82
CA ARG A 172 8.54 9.19 -21.26
C ARG A 172 7.92 9.79 -20.00
N ARG A 173 8.74 10.23 -19.04
CA ARG A 173 8.30 10.91 -17.82
C ARG A 173 7.35 12.05 -18.17
N ASP A 174 7.73 12.89 -19.13
CA ASP A 174 6.98 14.07 -19.54
C ASP A 174 5.71 13.71 -20.31
N GLY A 175 5.80 12.73 -21.21
CA GLY A 175 4.63 12.17 -21.90
C GLY A 175 3.60 11.61 -20.93
N HIS A 176 4.01 10.80 -19.96
CA HIS A 176 3.12 10.24 -18.95
C HIS A 176 2.55 11.31 -18.03
N GLY A 177 3.35 12.31 -17.62
CA GLY A 177 2.89 13.43 -16.79
C GLY A 177 1.81 14.25 -17.48
N ARG A 178 2.02 14.63 -18.75
CA ARG A 178 1.02 15.32 -19.57
C ARG A 178 -0.25 14.48 -19.75
N GLY A 179 -0.10 13.19 -20.03
CA GLY A 179 -1.24 12.28 -20.17
C GLY A 179 -2.09 12.17 -18.90
N LEU A 180 -1.45 12.20 -17.72
CA LEU A 180 -2.15 12.17 -16.43
C LEU A 180 -2.99 13.43 -16.24
N LEU A 181 -2.36 14.60 -16.40
CA LEU A 181 -3.00 15.91 -16.26
C LEU A 181 -4.26 16.00 -17.13
N LEU A 182 -4.10 15.76 -18.44
CA LEU A 182 -5.21 15.81 -19.39
C LEU A 182 -6.35 14.84 -19.04
N SER A 183 -6.02 13.62 -18.59
CA SER A 183 -7.04 12.60 -18.28
C SER A 183 -7.88 12.97 -17.05
N LEU A 184 -7.24 13.57 -16.04
CA LEU A 184 -7.92 13.98 -14.81
C LEU A 184 -8.65 15.31 -14.97
N GLU A 185 -8.04 16.29 -15.64
CA GLU A 185 -8.68 17.59 -15.94
C GLU A 185 -9.96 17.43 -16.78
N ALA A 186 -10.02 16.41 -17.64
CA ALA A 186 -11.23 16.08 -18.39
C ALA A 186 -12.45 15.80 -17.49
N LEU A 187 -12.25 15.40 -16.23
CA LEU A 187 -13.34 15.21 -15.26
C LEU A 187 -14.06 16.52 -14.91
N ALA A 188 -13.39 17.68 -14.99
CA ALA A 188 -14.00 18.97 -14.68
C ALA A 188 -15.21 19.27 -15.60
N THR A 189 -15.19 18.74 -16.83
CA THR A 189 -16.34 18.82 -17.78
C THR A 189 -17.61 18.13 -17.27
N ARG A 190 -17.51 17.34 -16.20
CA ARG A 190 -18.62 16.67 -15.52
C ARG A 190 -19.14 17.41 -14.29
N GLY A 191 -18.65 18.62 -14.02
CA GLY A 191 -19.03 19.40 -12.84
C GLY A 191 -18.36 18.91 -11.55
N ILE A 192 -17.28 18.16 -11.68
CA ILE A 192 -16.43 17.70 -10.56
C ILE A 192 -15.39 18.79 -10.28
N ASP A 193 -15.16 19.11 -9.00
CA ASP A 193 -14.06 20.00 -8.61
C ASP A 193 -12.72 19.25 -8.73
N VAL A 194 -11.86 19.66 -9.66
CA VAL A 194 -10.61 18.95 -9.98
C VAL A 194 -9.41 19.86 -9.73
N GLU A 195 -8.48 19.38 -8.92
CA GLU A 195 -7.14 19.97 -8.79
C GLU A 195 -6.11 18.85 -8.93
N VAL A 196 -5.22 19.00 -9.91
CA VAL A 196 -4.14 18.06 -10.17
C VAL A 196 -2.84 18.85 -10.20
N THR A 197 -1.84 18.41 -9.46
CA THR A 197 -0.55 19.08 -9.42
C THR A 197 0.57 18.07 -9.47
N LEU A 198 1.52 18.30 -10.37
CA LEU A 198 2.76 17.56 -10.47
C LEU A 198 3.89 18.46 -9.98
N ARG A 199 4.72 17.92 -9.09
CA ARG A 199 5.96 18.55 -8.62
C ARG A 199 7.14 17.59 -8.77
N THR A 200 8.33 18.15 -8.67
CA THR A 200 9.58 17.45 -8.89
C THR A 200 10.41 17.32 -7.62
N LEU A 201 11.04 16.16 -7.44
CA LEU A 201 12.01 15.88 -6.37
C LEU A 201 13.44 16.08 -6.88
N PRO A 202 14.39 16.50 -6.04
CA PRO A 202 15.80 16.66 -6.42
C PRO A 202 16.62 15.37 -6.30
N PHE A 203 15.97 14.20 -6.14
CA PHE A 203 16.62 12.91 -6.02
C PHE A 203 15.82 11.80 -6.72
N THR A 204 16.48 10.69 -7.03
CA THR A 204 15.82 9.47 -7.52
C THR A 204 15.10 8.79 -6.35
N PRO A 205 13.75 8.74 -6.32
CA PRO A 205 13.03 8.12 -5.22
C PRO A 205 13.35 6.62 -5.18
N PRO A 206 13.76 6.06 -4.02
CA PRO A 206 14.08 4.64 -3.89
C PRO A 206 12.83 3.76 -3.78
N VAL A 207 11.66 4.38 -3.61
CA VAL A 207 10.38 3.73 -3.33
C VAL A 207 9.29 4.35 -4.20
N LYS A 208 8.22 3.59 -4.36
CA LYS A 208 6.94 4.03 -4.86
C LYS A 208 5.96 4.12 -3.71
N LEU A 209 5.18 5.19 -3.66
CA LEU A 209 4.17 5.37 -2.63
C LEU A 209 2.90 5.92 -3.28
N TYR A 210 1.76 5.35 -2.94
CA TYR A 210 0.45 5.91 -3.23
C TYR A 210 -0.33 6.04 -1.94
N LEU A 211 -0.90 7.21 -1.69
CA LEU A 211 -1.76 7.48 -0.53
C LEU A 211 -3.14 7.81 -1.07
N LEU A 212 -4.16 7.09 -0.58
CA LEU A 212 -5.53 7.21 -1.08
C LEU A 212 -6.46 7.60 0.06
N ASN A 213 -7.12 8.76 -0.07
CA ASN A 213 -8.17 9.26 0.82
C ASN A 213 -7.81 9.27 2.33
N GLY A 214 -6.52 9.29 2.68
CA GLY A 214 -6.05 9.11 4.06
C GLY A 214 -6.35 7.73 4.68
N ALA A 215 -6.88 6.80 3.88
CA ALA A 215 -7.27 5.45 4.29
C ALA A 215 -6.20 4.42 3.95
N ASP A 216 -5.57 4.53 2.78
CA ASP A 216 -4.58 3.57 2.31
C ASP A 216 -3.21 4.20 2.07
N ALA A 217 -2.17 3.43 2.39
CA ALA A 217 -0.81 3.65 1.90
C ALA A 217 -0.33 2.39 1.17
N LEU A 218 -0.11 2.51 -0.13
CA LEU A 218 0.39 1.43 -0.98
C LEU A 218 1.86 1.69 -1.30
N PHE A 219 2.74 0.86 -0.75
CA PHE A 219 4.18 1.09 -0.77
C PHE A 219 4.91 0.01 -1.58
N ALA A 220 5.90 0.38 -2.40
CA ALA A 220 6.75 -0.58 -3.10
C ALA A 220 8.21 -0.11 -3.14
N TYR A 221 9.14 -1.07 -3.20
CA TYR A 221 10.56 -0.79 -3.43
C TYR A 221 10.89 -0.81 -4.92
N TYR A 222 11.70 0.12 -5.39
CA TYR A 222 12.28 0.03 -6.73
C TYR A 222 13.45 -0.95 -6.71
N ASN A 223 13.20 -2.19 -7.11
CA ASN A 223 14.27 -3.17 -7.32
C ASN A 223 14.94 -2.89 -8.67
N VAL A 224 16.25 -2.62 -8.61
CA VAL A 224 17.04 -2.30 -9.80
C VAL A 224 17.59 -3.60 -10.39
N HIS A 225 17.31 -3.81 -11.68
CA HIS A 225 17.75 -4.97 -12.43
C HIS A 225 18.40 -4.54 -13.73
N GLU A 226 19.23 -5.41 -14.29
CA GLU A 226 19.73 -5.22 -15.64
C GLU A 226 18.66 -5.65 -16.65
N ARG A 227 18.39 -4.81 -17.65
CA ARG A 227 17.55 -5.17 -18.81
C ARG A 227 18.08 -4.54 -20.10
N THR A 228 17.70 -5.13 -21.22
CA THR A 228 17.97 -4.56 -22.55
C THR A 228 16.71 -3.87 -23.05
N GLU A 229 16.84 -2.63 -23.51
CA GLU A 229 15.76 -1.87 -24.13
C GLU A 229 16.20 -1.30 -25.48
N ARG A 230 15.29 -1.33 -26.46
CA ARG A 230 15.48 -0.63 -27.73
C ARG A 230 15.29 0.89 -27.55
N ILE A 231 16.38 1.64 -27.48
CA ILE A 231 16.37 3.10 -27.30
C ILE A 231 16.97 3.77 -28.55
N ALA A 232 16.23 4.69 -29.16
CA ALA A 232 16.63 5.39 -30.39
C ALA A 232 17.15 4.43 -31.49
N GLY A 233 16.51 3.26 -31.63
CA GLY A 233 16.91 2.26 -32.61
C GLY A 233 18.19 1.50 -32.29
N THR A 234 18.65 1.46 -31.04
CA THR A 234 19.79 0.65 -30.58
C THR A 234 19.37 -0.19 -29.37
N ASP A 235 19.87 -1.42 -29.25
CA ASP A 235 19.66 -2.25 -28.06
C ASP A 235 20.63 -1.79 -26.99
N THR A 236 20.11 -1.18 -25.93
CA THR A 236 20.91 -0.61 -24.84
C THR A 236 20.68 -1.41 -23.57
N ARG A 237 21.77 -1.90 -22.95
CA ARG A 237 21.75 -2.51 -21.62
C ARG A 237 21.69 -1.41 -20.57
N ILE A 238 20.71 -1.48 -19.69
CA ILE A 238 20.46 -0.49 -18.64
C ILE A 238 20.24 -1.15 -17.29
N PHE A 239 20.70 -0.49 -16.23
CA PHE A 239 20.16 -0.70 -14.88
C PHE A 239 18.89 0.11 -14.75
N ASP A 240 17.76 -0.54 -14.47
CA ASP A 240 16.46 0.10 -14.37
C ASP A 240 15.55 -0.54 -13.32
N ALA A 241 14.49 0.15 -12.92
CA ALA A 241 13.47 -0.34 -12.02
C ALA A 241 12.08 -0.26 -12.70
N LEU A 242 11.53 -1.41 -13.06
CA LEU A 242 10.20 -1.50 -13.66
C LEU A 242 9.11 -1.30 -12.59
N GLY A 243 8.46 -0.14 -12.65
CA GLY A 243 7.48 0.27 -11.65
C GLY A 243 6.17 -0.53 -11.66
N SER A 244 5.86 -1.25 -12.75
CA SER A 244 4.70 -2.14 -12.85
C SER A 244 4.89 -3.44 -12.07
N ASP A 245 6.12 -3.96 -12.07
CA ASP A 245 6.46 -5.29 -11.57
C ASP A 245 6.87 -5.26 -10.10
N SER A 246 7.10 -4.06 -9.58
CA SER A 246 7.39 -3.82 -8.17
C SER A 246 6.26 -4.35 -7.30
N THR A 247 6.60 -5.16 -6.31
CA THR A 247 5.66 -5.70 -5.32
C THR A 247 5.07 -4.58 -4.47
N LEU A 248 3.74 -4.45 -4.48
CA LEU A 248 3.00 -3.41 -3.76
C LEU A 248 2.46 -3.96 -2.44
N PHE A 249 2.85 -3.33 -1.34
CA PHE A 249 2.46 -3.66 0.02
C PHE A 249 1.34 -2.70 0.47
N PRO A 250 0.12 -3.20 0.73
CA PRO A 250 -0.95 -2.37 1.25
C PRO A 250 -0.83 -2.19 2.76
N PHE A 251 -1.12 -0.98 3.23
CA PHE A 251 -1.32 -0.64 4.63
C PHE A 251 -2.62 0.16 4.74
N GLU A 252 -3.52 -0.27 5.62
CA GLU A 252 -4.85 0.33 5.76
C GLU A 252 -4.98 1.00 7.13
N ALA A 253 -5.54 2.22 7.18
CA ALA A 253 -5.77 2.92 8.44
C ALA A 253 -6.70 2.13 9.40
N GLY A 254 -7.58 1.29 8.83
CA GLY A 254 -8.43 0.35 9.56
C GLY A 254 -7.77 -1.00 9.91
N GLY A 255 -6.55 -1.27 9.42
CA GLY A 255 -5.81 -2.53 9.58
C GLY A 255 -5.16 -2.73 10.96
N GLY A 256 -5.34 -1.78 11.89
CA GLY A 256 -4.80 -1.81 13.25
C GLY A 256 -3.75 -0.73 13.49
N ARG A 257 -3.24 -0.65 14.73
CA ARG A 257 -2.39 0.46 15.20
C ARG A 257 -1.11 0.66 14.36
N ARG A 258 -0.50 -0.42 13.89
CA ARG A 258 0.72 -0.35 13.07
C ARG A 258 0.44 0.29 11.71
N ASP A 259 -0.57 -0.21 11.01
CA ASP A 259 -0.89 0.24 9.66
C ASP A 259 -1.43 1.67 9.68
N GLN A 260 -2.28 1.99 10.67
CA GLN A 260 -2.71 3.36 10.94
C GLN A 260 -1.51 4.31 11.12
N ALA A 261 -0.52 3.92 11.91
CA ALA A 261 0.70 4.71 12.09
C ALA A 261 1.50 4.81 10.79
N PHE A 262 1.58 3.75 9.98
CA PHE A 262 2.29 3.76 8.70
C PHE A 262 1.63 4.70 7.67
N VAL A 263 0.30 4.65 7.55
CA VAL A 263 -0.47 5.56 6.68
C VAL A 263 -0.24 7.01 7.09
N ALA A 264 -0.40 7.32 8.38
CA ALA A 264 -0.21 8.68 8.91
C ALA A 264 1.24 9.20 8.73
N GLN A 265 2.23 8.35 8.99
CA GLN A 265 3.65 8.73 8.80
C GLN A 265 4.02 8.89 7.33
N SER A 266 3.44 8.07 6.45
CA SER A 266 3.67 8.17 5.01
C SER A 266 3.06 9.45 4.42
N GLN A 267 1.88 9.86 4.90
CA GLN A 267 1.28 11.17 4.59
C GLN A 267 2.17 12.32 5.09
N THR A 268 2.61 12.25 6.35
CA THR A 268 3.51 13.26 6.94
C THR A 268 4.80 13.40 6.12
N TRP A 269 5.38 12.27 5.70
CA TRP A 269 6.57 12.25 4.86
C TRP A 269 6.32 12.84 3.47
N PHE A 270 5.21 12.48 2.82
CA PHE A 270 4.80 13.05 1.55
C PHE A 270 4.64 14.58 1.64
N ASP A 271 3.90 15.07 2.64
CA ASP A 271 3.66 16.51 2.84
C ASP A 271 4.95 17.27 3.14
N SER A 272 5.86 16.66 3.91
CA SER A 272 7.18 17.23 4.15
C SER A 272 7.95 17.40 2.84
N LEU A 273 7.98 16.40 1.96
CA LEU A 273 8.65 16.53 0.65
C LEU A 273 7.96 17.58 -0.21
N TRP A 274 6.63 17.54 -0.28
CA TRP A 274 5.78 18.43 -1.06
C TRP A 274 5.96 19.91 -0.69
N GLY A 275 6.09 20.21 0.60
CA GLY A 275 6.20 21.56 1.13
C GLY A 275 7.62 22.12 1.23
N THR A 276 8.66 21.30 1.03
CA THR A 276 10.06 21.72 1.24
C THR A 276 10.95 21.54 0.02
N LEU A 277 11.15 20.31 -0.42
CA LEU A 277 12.10 19.95 -1.48
C LEU A 277 11.47 19.97 -2.87
N ALA A 278 10.14 19.90 -2.95
CA ALA A 278 9.43 19.81 -4.21
C ALA A 278 9.37 21.14 -4.95
N ALA A 279 9.70 21.14 -6.23
CA ALA A 279 9.56 22.29 -7.13
C ALA A 279 8.49 22.04 -8.19
N ASP A 280 7.90 23.08 -8.77
CA ASP A 280 6.89 22.92 -9.83
C ASP A 280 7.46 22.16 -11.03
N VAL A 281 6.65 21.27 -11.63
CA VAL A 281 7.11 20.45 -12.74
C VAL A 281 7.26 21.29 -14.01
N VAL A 282 8.37 21.09 -14.73
CA VAL A 282 8.53 21.48 -16.13
C VAL A 282 8.34 20.24 -16.98
N LEU A 283 7.39 20.27 -17.92
CA LEU A 283 7.10 19.20 -18.87
C LEU A 283 7.47 19.73 -20.26
N ASP A 284 8.51 19.18 -20.90
CA ASP A 284 8.97 19.65 -22.21
C ASP A 284 8.03 19.19 -23.34
N GLY A 285 7.92 20.04 -24.37
CA GLY A 285 7.08 19.87 -25.57
C GLY A 285 7.59 18.81 -26.53
#